data_AF-A0A4D8R9Y1-F1
#
_entry.id   AF-A0A4D8R9Y1-F1
#
_cell.length_a   1.000
_cell.length_b   1.000
_cell.length_c   1.000
_cell.angle_alpha   90.00
_cell.angle_beta   90.00
_cell.angle_gamma   90.00
#
_symmetry.space_group_name_H-M   'P 1'
#
loop_
_entity.id
_entity.type
_entity.pdbx_description
1 polymer ?
#
loop_
_entity_poly.entity_id
_entity_poly.type
_entity_poly.pdbx_seq_one_letter_code
_entity_poly.pdbx_strand_id
1 'polypeptide(L)' 'MKLLLAKFDPATDLVTLACRARCGGCGRRGCHIQPAEPPAPGTPGYREWLRDEMNRCQAFLTEAREQL' A
#
# COMPACT_ATOMS: atom_id res chain seq x y z
N MET A 1 12.33 -1.27 16.93
CA MET A 1 12.39 -0.53 15.64
C MET A 1 13.82 -0.22 15.14
N LYS A 2 14.89 -0.83 15.68
CA LYS A 2 16.29 -0.52 15.30
C LYS A 2 16.89 -1.39 14.18
N LEU A 3 16.21 -2.46 13.75
CA LEU A 3 16.81 -3.52 12.91
C LEU A 3 16.36 -3.54 11.44
N LEU A 4 15.37 -2.73 11.05
CA LEU A 4 14.94 -2.68 9.64
C LEU A 4 15.94 -1.89 8.80
N LEU A 5 16.40 -0.71 9.25
CA LEU A 5 17.33 0.14 8.51
C LEU A 5 18.73 -0.48 8.34
N ALA A 6 19.17 -1.33 9.27
CA ALA A 6 20.51 -1.94 9.22
C ALA A 6 20.64 -3.05 8.15
N LYS A 7 19.52 -3.53 7.58
CA LYS A 7 19.50 -4.62 6.58
C LYS A 7 19.43 -4.12 5.14
N PHE A 8 19.27 -2.82 4.93
CA PHE A 8 19.10 -2.25 3.61
C PHE A 8 20.19 -1.23 3.35
N ASP A 9 20.59 -1.14 2.08
CA ASP A 9 21.54 -0.13 1.63
C ASP A 9 20.99 1.26 1.96
N PRO A 10 21.79 2.20 2.49
CA PRO A 10 21.36 3.58 2.74
C PRO A 10 20.77 4.29 1.51
N ALA A 11 21.12 3.88 0.30
CA ALA A 11 20.56 4.37 -0.96
C ALA A 11 19.22 3.72 -1.34
N THR A 12 18.70 2.79 -0.53
CA THR A 12 17.41 2.14 -0.80
C THR A 12 16.29 3.16 -0.62
N ASP A 13 15.55 3.39 -1.70
CA ASP A 13 14.39 4.28 -1.72
C ASP A 13 13.32 3.89 -0.67
N LEU A 14 12.64 4.90 -0.12
CA LEU A 14 11.63 4.73 0.94
C LEU A 14 10.44 3.88 0.48
N VAL A 15 10.04 3.97 -0.79
CA VAL A 15 8.98 3.13 -1.36
C VAL A 15 9.46 1.68 -1.43
N THR A 16 10.70 1.46 -1.85
CA THR A 16 11.31 0.11 -1.87
C THR A 16 11.37 -0.51 -0.47
N LEU A 17 11.74 0.28 0.55
CA LEU A 17 11.72 -0.16 1.95
C LEU A 17 10.31 -0.52 2.41
N ALA A 18 9.33 0.31 2.08
CA ALA A 18 7.95 0.12 2.46
C ALA A 18 7.29 -1.10 1.81
N CYS A 19 7.57 -1.37 0.53
CA CYS A 19 7.11 -2.58 -0.16
C CYS A 19 7.66 -3.86 0.48
N ARG A 20 8.86 -3.80 1.07
CA ARG A 20 9.53 -4.94 1.71
C ARG A 20 9.14 -5.12 3.19
N ALA A 21 8.67 -4.07 3.84
CA ALA A 21 8.19 -4.12 5.22
C ALA A 21 6.87 -4.89 5.33
N ARG A 22 6.65 -5.54 6.48
CA ARG A 22 5.34 -6.11 6.85
C ARG A 22 4.64 -5.17 7.82
N CYS A 23 3.35 -4.95 7.60
CA CYS A 23 2.52 -4.21 8.54
C CYS A 23 2.41 -4.99 9.86
N GLY A 24 2.69 -4.33 10.98
CA GLY A 24 2.62 -4.95 12.31
C GLY A 24 1.18 -5.29 12.74
N GLY A 25 0.18 -4.61 12.17
CA GLY A 25 -1.25 -4.84 12.48
C GLY A 25 -1.87 -5.94 11.62
N CYS A 26 -1.74 -5.86 10.29
CA CYS A 26 -2.40 -6.80 9.37
C CYS A 26 -1.47 -7.90 8.83
N GLY A 27 -0.16 -7.87 9.12
CA GLY A 27 0.82 -8.87 8.70
C GLY A 27 1.18 -8.88 7.21
N ARG A 28 0.47 -8.11 6.36
CA ARG A 28 0.69 -8.02 4.91
C ARG A 28 2.00 -7.29 4.59
N ARG A 29 2.66 -7.69 3.49
CA ARG A 29 3.83 -6.97 2.93
C ARG A 29 3.37 -5.75 2.14
N GLY A 30 4.19 -4.72 2.12
CA GLY A 30 3.77 -3.39 1.70
C GLY A 30 3.14 -2.70 2.89
N CYS A 31 3.88 -1.76 3.49
CA CYS A 31 3.24 -0.77 4.37
C CYS A 31 2.03 -0.17 3.64
N HIS A 32 1.05 0.33 4.39
CA HIS A 32 -0.05 1.15 3.89
C HIS A 32 0.42 2.49 3.28
N ILE A 33 1.67 2.54 2.80
CA ILE A 33 2.11 3.54 1.84
C ILE A 33 1.14 3.42 0.68
N GLN A 34 0.35 4.47 0.50
CA GLN A 34 -0.49 4.60 -0.68
C GLN A 34 0.40 4.30 -1.88
N PRO A 35 -0.01 3.34 -2.75
CA PRO A 35 0.82 2.97 -3.89
C PRO A 35 1.23 4.25 -4.64
N ALA A 36 2.44 4.19 -5.21
CA ALA A 36 2.97 5.18 -6.14
C ALA A 36 1.85 5.75 -7.03
N GLU A 37 1.98 7.03 -7.40
CA GLU A 37 1.00 7.77 -8.20
C GLU A 37 0.21 6.87 -9.14
N PRO A 38 -1.13 6.96 -9.12
CA PRO A 38 -1.97 6.06 -9.89
C PRO A 38 -1.56 6.08 -11.36
N PRO A 39 -1.64 4.92 -12.06
CA PRO A 39 -1.44 4.90 -13.50
C PRO A 39 -2.32 5.97 -14.16
N ALA A 40 -1.80 6.67 -15.16
CA ALA A 40 -2.57 7.71 -15.83
C ALA A 40 -3.78 7.10 -16.55
N PRO A 41 -4.92 7.81 -16.63
CA PRO A 41 -6.08 7.35 -17.39
C PRO A 41 -5.71 6.95 -18.81
N GLY A 42 -6.10 5.75 -19.23
CA GLY A 42 -5.82 5.21 -20.56
C GLY A 42 -4.52 4.41 -20.68
N THR A 43 -3.69 4.36 -19.63
CA THR A 43 -2.50 3.49 -19.62
C THR A 43 -2.87 2.03 -19.32
N PRO A 44 -2.09 1.04 -19.82
CA PRO A 44 -2.28 -0.36 -19.46
C PRO A 44 -2.25 -0.55 -17.92
N GLY A 45 -3.20 -1.30 -17.37
CA GLY A 45 -3.31 -1.50 -15.92
C GLY A 45 -4.17 -0.47 -15.19
N TYR A 46 -4.57 0.63 -15.84
CA TYR A 46 -5.42 1.66 -15.21
C TYR A 46 -6.77 1.12 -14.76
N ARG A 47 -7.42 0.28 -15.58
CA ARG A 47 -8.77 -0.24 -15.28
C ARG A 47 -8.74 -1.24 -14.13
N GLU A 48 -7.72 -2.07 -14.09
CA GLU A 48 -7.46 -3.03 -13.02
C GLU A 48 -7.17 -2.29 -11.71
N TRP A 49 -6.27 -1.30 -11.75
CA TRP A 49 -5.97 -0.44 -10.60
C TRP A 49 -7.22 0.28 -10.07
N LEU A 50 -8.03 0.87 -10.97
CA LEU A 50 -9.24 1.60 -10.58
C LEU A 50 -10.26 0.68 -9.92
N ARG A 51 -10.44 -0.54 -10.44
CA ARG A 51 -11.33 -1.55 -9.84
C ARG A 51 -10.88 -1.93 -8.44
N ASP A 52 -9.59 -2.20 -8.26
CA ASP A 52 -9.03 -2.57 -6.97
C ASP A 52 -9.14 -1.42 -5.96
N GLU A 53 -8.95 -0.17 -6.40
CA GLU A 53 -9.14 1.01 -5.57
C GLU A 53 -10.60 1.19 -5.14
N MET A 54 -11.56 1.00 -6.06
CA MET A 54 -12.99 1.02 -5.73
C MET A 54 -13.33 -0.04 -4.67
N ASN A 55 -12.79 -1.25 -4.80
CA ASN A 55 -13.02 -2.32 -3.83
C ASN A 55 -12.41 -1.98 -2.45
N ARG A 56 -11.21 -1.39 -2.41
CA ARG A 56 -10.60 -0.91 -1.16
C ARG A 56 -11.47 0.14 -0.47
N CYS A 57 -11.93 1.15 -1.22
CA CYS A 57 -12.80 2.19 -0.70
C CYS A 57 -14.12 1.62 -0.17
N GLN A 58 -14.73 0.68 -0.91
CA GLN A 58 -15.98 0.06 -0.47
C GLN A 58 -15.82 -0.76 0.81
N ALA A 59 -14.74 -1.53 0.95
CA ALA A 59 -14.44 -2.29 2.16
C ALA A 59 -14.28 -1.37 3.37
N PHE A 60 -13.50 -0.29 3.22
CA PHE A 60 -13.34 0.72 4.26
C PHE A 60 -14.67 1.34 4.70
N LEU A 61 -15.52 1.72 3.74
CA LEU A 61 -16.83 2.31 4.05
C LEU A 61 -17.76 1.32 4.76
N THR A 62 -17.71 0.03 4.38
CA THR A 62 -18.49 -1.02 5.07
C THR A 62 -18.02 -1.17 6.52
N GLU A 63 -16.71 -1.33 6.74
CA GLU A 63 -16.15 -1.44 8.10
C GLU A 63 -16.46 -0.22 8.96
N ALA A 64 -16.39 0.98 8.39
CA ALA A 64 -16.71 2.22 9.10
C ALA A 64 -18.19 2.31 9.50
N ARG A 65 -19.12 1.80 8.67
CA ARG A 65 -20.55 1.78 8.98
C ARG A 65 -20.90 0.81 10.11
N GLU A 66 -20.14 -0.27 10.27
CA GLU A 66 -20.35 -1.25 11.35
C GLU A 66 -19.85 -0.75 12.72
N GLN A 67 -19.04 0.32 12.72
CA GLN A 67 -18.47 0.92 13.94
C GLN A 67 -19.18 2.22 14.38
N LEU A 68 -20.19 2.67 13.64
CA LEU A 68 -21.04 3.83 13.94
C LEU A 68 -22.39 3.37 14.53
#